data_AF-A0A836HYQ3-F1
#
_entry.id   AF-A0A836HYQ3-F1
#
_cell.length_a   1.000
_cell.length_b   1.000
_cell.length_c   1.000
_cell.angle_alpha   90.00
_cell.angle_beta   90.00
_cell.angle_gamma   90.00
#
_symmetry.space_group_name_H-M   'P 1'
#
loop_
_entity.id
_entity.type
_entity.pdbx_description
1 polymer ?
#
loop_
_entity_poly.entity_id
_entity_poly.type
_entity_poly.pdbx_seq_one_letter_code
_entity_poly.pdbx_strand_id
1 'polypeptide(L)'
;MGQQLSECSDGIPLGLLGLDQIQWGGQAGALYECWRLSPCCGSPDLAGCLLCLLHWTCLSPCSACKLYATSLGDHCSLWPHCFCILCCPVGRLFTRYNLRKKNGTRGNLIGDFICVWCCAPCACCQELRSVDPGGWRIVPEFPTLGILAPGCRFLN
;
A
#
# COMPACT_ATOMS: atom_id res chain seq x y z
N MET A 1 12.23 18.21 13.72
CA MET A 1 11.70 18.06 15.10
C MET A 1 10.62 19.07 15.50
N GLY A 2 10.39 20.18 14.75
CA GLY A 2 9.34 21.15 15.11
C GLY A 2 7.90 20.76 14.74
N GLN A 3 7.68 19.97 13.68
CA GLN A 3 6.34 19.59 13.23
C GLN A 3 5.63 18.58 14.14
N GLN A 4 6.36 17.66 14.79
CA GLN A 4 5.76 16.63 15.65
C GLN A 4 5.16 17.21 16.95
N LEU A 5 5.70 18.31 17.48
CA LEU A 5 5.18 18.95 18.68
C LEU A 5 3.91 19.76 18.41
N SER A 6 3.79 20.35 17.22
CA SER A 6 2.59 21.11 16.82
C SER A 6 1.35 20.21 16.70
N GLU A 7 1.51 18.93 16.34
CA GLU A 7 0.40 17.99 16.18
C GLU A 7 -0.18 17.51 17.51
N CYS A 8 0.58 17.58 18.61
CA CYS A 8 0.08 17.27 19.96
C CYS A 8 -0.79 18.39 20.55
N SER A 9 -0.65 19.64 20.07
CA SER A 9 -1.43 20.78 20.59
C SER A 9 -2.75 21.02 19.84
N ASP A 10 -2.89 20.51 18.61
CA ASP A 10 -4.15 20.55 17.84
C ASP A 10 -5.13 19.43 18.25
N GLY A 11 -5.11 19.07 19.53
CA GLY A 11 -6.04 18.10 20.10
C GLY A 11 -7.45 18.65 20.18
N ILE A 12 -8.33 18.24 19.26
CA ILE A 12 -9.79 18.09 19.37
C ILE A 12 -10.21 17.14 18.23
N PRO A 13 -11.17 16.20 18.45
CA PRO A 13 -11.23 14.95 17.71
C PRO A 13 -11.77 15.18 16.31
N LEU A 14 -10.86 15.12 15.35
CA LEU A 14 -11.20 14.69 14.00
C LEU A 14 -11.82 13.29 14.13
N GLY A 15 -13.16 13.24 14.10
CA GLY A 15 -14.02 12.05 14.14
C GLY A 15 -14.03 11.23 15.44
N LEU A 16 -15.19 10.66 15.81
CA LEU A 16 -15.23 9.55 16.78
C LEU A 16 -14.33 8.45 16.21
N LEU A 17 -13.21 8.12 16.87
CA LEU A 17 -12.25 7.09 16.45
C LEU A 17 -11.45 7.38 15.16
N GLY A 18 -11.40 8.64 14.69
CA GLY A 18 -10.60 9.00 13.51
C GLY A 18 -11.15 8.44 12.19
N LEU A 19 -12.47 8.20 12.11
CA LEU A 19 -13.17 7.73 10.91
C LEU A 19 -13.21 8.77 9.77
N ASP A 20 -12.88 10.02 10.06
CA ASP A 20 -12.74 11.10 9.09
C ASP A 20 -11.56 10.90 8.13
N GLN A 21 -10.53 10.13 8.52
CA GLN A 21 -9.37 9.84 7.66
C GLN A 21 -9.53 8.59 6.78
N ILE A 22 -10.75 8.07 6.67
CA ILE A 22 -11.11 6.92 5.83
C ILE A 22 -10.97 7.23 4.34
N GLN A 23 -11.11 8.49 3.94
CA GLN A 23 -11.09 8.91 2.54
C GLN A 23 -9.82 9.72 2.24
N TRP A 24 -8.98 9.18 1.35
CA TRP A 24 -7.72 9.83 0.95
C TRP A 24 -7.84 10.59 -0.38
N GLY A 25 -8.97 10.42 -1.09
CA GLY A 25 -9.17 11.01 -2.41
C GLY A 25 -8.29 10.37 -3.50
N GLY A 26 -8.35 10.92 -4.71
CA GLY A 26 -7.56 10.44 -5.86
C GLY A 26 -7.80 8.95 -6.17
N GLN A 27 -6.74 8.24 -6.57
CA GLN A 27 -6.78 6.79 -6.82
C GLN A 27 -6.88 5.95 -5.54
N ALA A 28 -6.37 6.46 -4.41
CA ALA A 28 -6.42 5.76 -3.12
C ALA A 28 -7.86 5.59 -2.61
N GLY A 29 -8.73 6.56 -2.88
CA GLY A 29 -10.16 6.48 -2.59
C GLY A 29 -10.46 6.32 -1.10
N ALA A 30 -11.59 5.67 -0.81
CA ALA A 30 -11.99 5.36 0.57
C ALA A 30 -11.55 3.95 0.99
N LEU A 31 -11.37 3.75 2.29
CA LEU A 31 -10.90 2.47 2.86
C LEU A 31 -11.86 1.31 2.56
N TYR A 32 -13.17 1.54 2.66
CA TYR A 32 -14.20 0.52 2.40
C TYR A 32 -14.37 0.16 0.92
N GLU A 33 -13.66 0.84 0.01
CA GLU A 33 -13.66 0.53 -1.42
C GLU A 33 -12.72 -0.65 -1.76
N CYS A 34 -12.54 -1.60 -0.86
CA CYS A 34 -11.76 -2.82 -1.10
C CYS A 34 -12.37 -3.69 -2.21
N TRP A 35 -13.67 -3.54 -2.48
CA TRP A 35 -14.39 -4.18 -3.57
C TRP A 35 -14.07 -3.60 -4.95
N ARG A 36 -13.45 -2.41 -5.04
CA ARG A 36 -12.98 -1.87 -6.32
C ARG A 36 -11.80 -2.71 -6.78
N LEU A 37 -12.14 -3.78 -7.51
CA LEU A 37 -11.23 -4.73 -8.15
C LEU A 37 -10.39 -4.12 -9.28
N SER A 38 -10.58 -2.84 -9.63
CA SER A 38 -9.54 -2.06 -10.33
C SER A 38 -8.32 -2.08 -9.40
N PRO A 39 -7.28 -2.85 -9.74
CA PRO A 39 -6.62 -3.67 -8.76
C PRO A 39 -6.08 -2.82 -7.63
N CYS A 40 -6.06 -3.41 -6.45
CA CYS A 40 -5.45 -2.85 -5.26
C CYS A 40 -4.01 -2.35 -5.52
N CYS A 41 -3.42 -2.71 -6.66
CA CYS A 41 -2.03 -2.71 -7.06
C CYS A 41 -1.84 -2.26 -8.54
N GLY A 42 -2.79 -1.55 -9.16
CA GLY A 42 -2.58 -0.92 -10.49
C GLY A 42 -3.77 -0.89 -11.45
N SER A 43 -3.50 -1.02 -12.75
CA SER A 43 -4.50 -1.07 -13.84
C SER A 43 -5.25 -2.42 -13.89
N PRO A 44 -6.53 -2.45 -14.32
CA PRO A 44 -7.34 -3.67 -14.40
C PRO A 44 -6.94 -4.55 -15.59
N ASP A 45 -5.68 -4.98 -15.64
CA ASP A 45 -5.12 -5.89 -16.63
C ASP A 45 -4.69 -7.22 -15.97
N LEU A 46 -4.76 -8.31 -16.75
CA LEU A 46 -4.46 -9.67 -16.26
C LEU A 46 -3.02 -9.77 -15.70
N ALA A 47 -2.06 -9.11 -16.34
CA ALA A 47 -0.66 -9.13 -15.90
C ALA A 47 -0.50 -8.39 -14.56
N GLY A 48 -1.12 -7.23 -14.39
CA GLY A 48 -1.20 -6.50 -13.13
C GLY A 48 -1.79 -7.36 -11.99
N CYS A 49 -2.87 -8.09 -12.26
CA CYS A 49 -3.48 -9.00 -11.29
C CYS A 49 -2.54 -10.16 -10.90
N LEU A 50 -1.92 -10.84 -11.87
CA LEU A 50 -0.99 -11.92 -11.62
C LEU A 50 0.26 -11.45 -10.85
N LEU A 51 0.80 -10.29 -11.21
CA LEU A 51 1.91 -9.68 -10.49
C LEU A 51 1.52 -9.31 -9.07
N CYS A 52 0.33 -8.77 -8.86
CA CYS A 52 -0.15 -8.48 -7.52
C CYS A 52 -0.28 -9.75 -6.68
N LEU A 53 -0.89 -10.81 -7.22
CA LEU A 53 -0.97 -12.10 -6.55
C LEU A 53 0.44 -12.61 -6.20
N LEU A 54 1.36 -12.68 -7.16
CA LEU A 54 2.74 -13.10 -6.92
C LEU A 54 3.42 -12.32 -5.78
N HIS A 55 3.28 -11.00 -5.77
CA HIS A 55 3.96 -10.14 -4.79
C HIS A 55 3.34 -10.20 -3.40
N TRP A 56 2.04 -10.45 -3.28
CA TRP A 56 1.33 -10.46 -2.00
C TRP A 56 1.03 -11.87 -1.48
N THR A 57 1.23 -12.93 -2.27
CA THR A 57 1.20 -14.32 -1.81
C THR A 57 2.61 -14.92 -1.64
N CYS A 58 3.54 -14.65 -2.55
CA CYS A 58 4.88 -15.24 -2.53
C CYS A 58 5.97 -14.30 -1.99
N LEU A 59 5.84 -12.99 -2.22
CA LEU A 59 6.86 -12.00 -1.85
C LEU A 59 6.38 -10.97 -0.83
N SER A 60 5.28 -11.26 -0.12
CA SER A 60 4.58 -10.33 0.78
C SER A 60 5.50 -9.58 1.75
N PRO A 61 6.45 -10.25 2.46
CA PRO A 61 7.37 -9.55 3.33
C PRO A 61 8.22 -8.52 2.58
N CYS A 62 8.82 -8.91 1.46
CA CYS A 62 9.68 -8.04 0.67
C CYS A 62 8.89 -6.86 0.05
N SER A 63 7.67 -7.13 -0.43
CA SER A 63 6.78 -6.11 -1.00
C SER A 63 6.36 -5.09 0.05
N ALA A 64 6.06 -5.56 1.28
CA ALA A 64 5.73 -4.69 2.41
C ALA A 64 6.95 -3.87 2.88
N CYS A 65 8.16 -4.44 2.90
CA CYS A 65 9.38 -3.72 3.21
C CYS A 65 9.65 -2.60 2.20
N LYS A 66 9.47 -2.90 0.91
CA LYS A 66 9.61 -1.91 -0.16
C LYS A 66 8.54 -0.81 -0.07
N LEU A 67 7.29 -1.19 0.21
CA LEU A 67 6.21 -0.22 0.43
C LEU A 67 6.52 0.73 1.59
N TYR A 68 7.07 0.20 2.69
CA TYR A 68 7.48 1.03 3.82
C TYR A 68 8.61 2.00 3.45
N ALA A 69 9.65 1.53 2.75
CA ALA A 69 10.71 2.40 2.25
C ALA A 69 10.15 3.51 1.32
N THR A 70 9.23 3.17 0.42
CA THR A 70 8.53 4.14 -0.44
C THR A 70 7.71 5.16 0.34
N SER A 71 7.11 4.74 1.47
CA SER A 71 6.38 5.65 2.36
C SER A 71 7.30 6.71 2.98
N LEU A 72 8.56 6.37 3.23
CA LEU A 72 9.60 7.27 3.74
C LEU A 72 10.31 8.07 2.64
N GLY A 73 10.21 7.62 1.38
CA GLY A 73 10.97 8.19 0.27
C GLY A 73 12.41 7.66 0.17
N ASP A 74 12.68 6.52 0.79
CA ASP A 74 14.01 5.90 0.87
C ASP A 74 14.14 4.65 -0.01
N HIS A 75 15.39 4.23 -0.26
CA HIS A 75 15.68 2.94 -0.85
C HIS A 75 15.44 1.80 0.16
N CYS A 76 14.86 0.69 -0.31
CA CYS A 76 14.61 -0.48 0.54
C CYS A 76 15.95 -1.06 1.04
N SER A 77 16.10 -1.14 2.37
CA SER A 77 17.30 -1.64 3.04
C SER A 77 16.94 -2.66 4.13
N LEU A 78 17.85 -3.58 4.44
CA LEU A 78 17.63 -4.59 5.49
C LEU A 78 17.37 -3.93 6.85
N TRP A 79 18.14 -2.90 7.17
CA TRP A 79 17.99 -2.05 8.34
C TRP A 79 17.82 -0.59 7.88
N PRO A 80 16.77 0.14 8.29
CA PRO A 80 15.74 -0.24 9.26
C PRO A 80 14.50 -0.93 8.67
N HIS A 81 14.32 -0.93 7.34
CA HIS A 81 13.01 -1.24 6.72
C HIS A 81 12.56 -2.69 6.92
N CYS A 82 13.40 -3.67 6.60
CA CYS A 82 13.03 -5.08 6.77
C CYS A 82 12.82 -5.44 8.23
N PHE A 83 13.67 -4.92 9.12
CA PHE A 83 13.52 -5.12 10.56
C PHE A 83 12.20 -4.55 11.09
N CYS A 84 11.85 -3.32 10.72
CA CYS A 84 10.59 -2.69 11.15
C CYS A 84 9.34 -3.42 10.66
N ILE A 85 9.37 -4.05 9.49
CA ILE A 85 8.20 -4.75 8.94
C ILE A 85 8.12 -6.21 9.41
N LEU A 86 9.25 -6.90 9.52
CA LEU A 86 9.30 -8.32 9.88
C LEU A 86 9.30 -8.56 11.38
N CYS A 87 9.94 -7.69 12.15
CA CYS A 87 10.15 -7.88 13.59
C CYS A 87 9.23 -6.99 14.44
N CYS A 88 8.51 -6.03 13.85
CA CYS A 88 7.71 -5.06 14.59
C CYS A 88 6.28 -4.97 14.02
N PRO A 89 5.24 -5.36 14.79
CA PRO A 89 3.85 -5.37 14.29
C PRO A 89 3.32 -3.96 13.99
N VAL A 90 3.95 -2.92 14.54
CA VAL A 90 3.59 -1.51 14.30
C VAL A 90 4.13 -0.97 12.97
N GLY A 91 4.97 -1.71 12.22
CA GLY A 91 5.52 -1.26 10.95
C GLY A 91 4.43 -0.82 9.96
N ARG A 92 3.32 -1.57 9.88
CA ARG A 92 2.17 -1.20 9.03
C ARG A 92 1.46 0.08 9.45
N LEU A 93 1.36 0.34 10.75
CA LEU A 93 0.78 1.58 11.26
C LEU A 93 1.60 2.79 10.79
N PHE A 94 2.93 2.68 10.87
CA PHE A 94 3.82 3.74 10.39
C PHE A 94 3.79 3.90 8.88
N THR A 95 3.74 2.79 8.11
CA THR A 95 3.55 2.85 6.65
C THR A 95 2.30 3.64 6.30
N ARG A 96 1.15 3.32 6.91
CA ARG A 96 -0.11 4.01 6.67
C ARG A 96 -0.03 5.49 7.00
N TYR A 97 0.48 5.81 8.19
CA TYR A 97 0.65 7.18 8.65
C TYR A 97 1.52 8.01 7.69
N ASN A 98 2.64 7.44 7.24
CA ASN A 98 3.55 8.10 6.29
C ASN A 98 2.86 8.33 4.94
N LEU A 99 2.18 7.32 4.40
CA LEU A 99 1.45 7.42 3.13
C LEU A 99 0.32 8.45 3.20
N ARG A 100 -0.44 8.47 4.29
CA ARG A 100 -1.50 9.45 4.52
C ARG A 100 -0.95 10.88 4.52
N LYS A 101 0.16 11.11 5.23
CA LYS A 101 0.84 12.42 5.23
C LYS A 101 1.36 12.79 3.85
N LYS A 102 1.95 11.83 3.12
CA LYS A 102 2.45 12.04 1.76
C LYS A 102 1.33 12.45 0.78
N ASN A 103 0.12 11.93 1.00
CA ASN A 103 -1.07 12.29 0.22
C ASN A 103 -1.75 13.58 0.67
N GLY A 104 -1.28 14.24 1.75
CA GLY A 104 -1.87 15.46 2.28
C GLY A 104 -3.20 15.24 3.02
N THR A 105 -3.54 14.00 3.37
CA THR A 105 -4.80 13.70 4.06
C THR A 105 -4.68 13.98 5.56
N ARG A 106 -5.57 14.82 6.08
CA ARG A 106 -5.65 15.12 7.53
C ARG A 106 -6.10 13.87 8.30
N GLY A 107 -5.58 13.71 9.52
CA GLY A 107 -5.86 12.53 10.34
C GLY A 107 -4.83 12.33 11.44
N ASN A 108 -5.05 11.31 12.27
CA ASN A 108 -4.25 11.03 13.46
C ASN A 108 -3.85 9.55 13.54
N LEU A 109 -2.81 9.27 14.34
CA LEU A 109 -2.27 7.91 14.48
C LEU A 109 -3.29 6.91 15.06
N ILE A 110 -4.22 7.40 15.91
CA ILE A 110 -5.24 6.57 16.56
C ILE A 110 -6.21 6.00 15.53
N GLY A 111 -6.75 6.82 14.64
CA GLY A 111 -7.66 6.30 13.63
C GLY A 111 -6.94 5.54 12.51
N ASP A 112 -5.65 5.80 12.25
CA ASP A 112 -4.83 4.91 11.43
C ASP A 112 -4.74 3.50 12.07
N PHE A 113 -4.54 3.43 13.40
CA PHE A 113 -4.55 2.15 14.13
C PHE A 113 -5.93 1.47 14.05
N ILE A 114 -7.02 2.20 14.21
CA ILE A 114 -8.38 1.65 14.12
C ILE A 114 -8.70 1.16 12.72
N CYS A 115 -8.27 1.88 11.67
CA CYS A 115 -8.40 1.43 10.29
C CYS A 115 -7.70 0.09 10.04
N VAL A 116 -6.44 -0.03 10.50
CA VAL A 116 -5.64 -1.25 10.37
C VAL A 116 -6.22 -2.39 11.21
N TRP A 117 -6.71 -2.11 12.41
CA TRP A 117 -7.28 -3.12 13.32
C TRP A 117 -8.66 -3.62 12.86
N CYS A 118 -9.55 -2.72 12.47
CA CYS A 118 -10.92 -3.05 12.06
C CYS A 118 -10.98 -3.71 10.68
N CYS A 119 -10.16 -3.26 9.72
CA CYS A 119 -10.03 -3.92 8.42
C CYS A 119 -8.64 -3.76 7.83
N ALA A 120 -7.69 -4.57 8.30
CA ALA A 120 -6.35 -4.67 7.74
C ALA A 120 -6.31 -4.87 6.20
N PRO A 121 -7.14 -5.72 5.56
CA PRO A 121 -7.08 -5.87 4.11
C PRO A 121 -7.58 -4.61 3.38
N CYS A 122 -8.61 -3.95 3.92
CA CYS A 122 -9.11 -2.69 3.37
C CYS A 122 -8.05 -1.58 3.45
N ALA A 123 -7.41 -1.44 4.61
CA ALA A 123 -6.32 -0.50 4.83
C ALA A 123 -5.15 -0.76 3.88
N CYS A 124 -4.74 -2.02 3.74
CA CYS A 124 -3.69 -2.43 2.80
C CYS A 124 -4.06 -2.07 1.35
N CYS A 125 -5.28 -2.39 0.91
CA CYS A 125 -5.72 -2.05 -0.45
C CYS A 125 -5.76 -0.54 -0.71
N GLN A 126 -6.11 0.25 0.31
CA GLN A 126 -6.04 1.72 0.21
C GLN A 126 -4.59 2.21 0.12
N GLU A 127 -3.68 1.68 0.95
CA GLU A 127 -2.25 2.01 0.95
C GLU A 127 -1.61 1.71 -0.41
N LEU A 128 -1.93 0.54 -0.99
CA LEU A 128 -1.38 0.13 -2.28
C LEU A 128 -1.90 0.96 -3.46
N ARG A 129 -3.17 1.37 -3.43
CA ARG A 129 -3.73 2.32 -4.41
C ARG A 129 -3.22 3.74 -4.25
N SER A 130 -2.63 4.05 -3.10
CA SER A 130 -2.08 5.38 -2.80
C SER A 130 -0.67 5.60 -3.32
N VAL A 131 -0.02 4.54 -3.80
CA VAL A 131 1.32 4.59 -4.38
C VAL A 131 1.31 4.08 -5.81
N ASP A 132 2.25 4.54 -6.61
CA ASP A 132 2.54 3.92 -7.89
C ASP A 132 2.93 2.44 -7.71
N PRO A 133 2.56 1.52 -8.62
CA PRO A 133 2.91 0.11 -8.50
C PRO A 133 4.42 -0.14 -8.32
N GLY A 134 5.29 0.70 -8.87
CA GLY A 134 6.73 0.64 -8.64
C GLY A 134 7.15 0.77 -7.17
N GLY A 135 6.29 1.33 -6.32
CA GLY A 135 6.51 1.53 -4.88
C GLY A 135 6.51 0.27 -4.03
N TRP A 136 5.93 -0.83 -4.51
CA TRP A 136 5.90 -2.12 -3.80
C TRP A 136 6.27 -3.32 -4.69
N ARG A 137 6.21 -3.19 -6.02
CA ARG A 137 6.64 -4.24 -6.95
C ARG A 137 8.15 -4.47 -6.83
N ILE A 138 8.57 -5.71 -6.64
CA ILE A 138 9.98 -6.11 -6.63
C ILE A 138 10.42 -6.46 -8.05
N VAL A 139 9.55 -7.18 -8.77
CA VAL A 139 9.79 -7.56 -10.16
C VAL A 139 9.59 -6.34 -11.06
N PRO A 140 10.53 -6.03 -11.98
CA PRO A 140 10.40 -4.92 -12.90
C PRO A 140 9.23 -5.11 -13.87
N GLU A 141 8.78 -4.02 -14.47
CA GLU A 141 7.72 -4.06 -15.48
C GLU A 141 8.21 -4.74 -16.75
N PHE A 142 7.39 -5.64 -17.31
CA PHE A 142 7.64 -6.25 -18.61
C PHE A 142 6.63 -5.68 -19.61
N PRO A 143 7.07 -5.26 -20.81
CA PRO A 143 6.21 -4.56 -21.76
C PRO A 143 5.10 -5.45 -22.36
N THR A 144 5.27 -6.77 -22.39
CA THR A 144 4.27 -7.71 -22.95
C THR A 144 4.47 -9.12 -22.41
N LEU A 145 3.41 -9.71 -21.85
CA LEU A 145 3.36 -11.13 -21.50
C LEU A 145 3.09 -11.93 -22.79
N GLY A 146 4.15 -12.30 -23.50
CA GLY A 146 4.05 -13.12 -24.70
C GLY A 146 3.78 -14.58 -24.35
N ILE A 147 2.62 -15.10 -24.74
CA ILE A 147 2.39 -16.55 -24.74
C ILE A 147 3.11 -17.12 -25.96
N LEU A 148 4.25 -17.77 -25.75
CA LEU A 148 4.89 -18.61 -26.75
C LEU A 148 4.08 -19.91 -26.87
N ALA A 149 3.04 -19.89 -27.70
CA ALA A 149 2.40 -21.12 -28.15
C ALA A 149 3.25 -21.70 -29.30
N PRO A 150 3.93 -22.84 -29.13
CA PRO A 150 4.57 -23.50 -30.27
C PRO A 150 3.48 -23.78 -31.31
N GLY A 151 3.67 -23.31 -32.54
CA GLY A 151 2.64 -23.37 -33.58
C GLY A 151 2.19 -24.80 -33.83
N CYS A 152 1.00 -25.16 -33.34
CA CYS A 152 0.30 -26.36 -33.77
C CYS A 152 -0.13 -26.14 -35.22
N ARG A 153 0.66 -26.65 -36.17
CA ARG A 153 0.21 -26.80 -37.55
C ARG A 153 -0.84 -27.91 -37.58
N PHE A 154 -2.10 -27.57 -37.85
CA PHE A 154 -3.06 -28.56 -38.29
C PHE A 154 -2.62 -29.07 -39.67
N LEU A 155 -2.33 -30.35 -39.77
CA LEU A 155 -2.12 -31.03 -41.05
C LEU A 155 -3.49 -31.07 -41.76
N ASN A 156 -3.62 -30.32 -42.85
CA ASN A 156 -4.72 -30.47 -43.81
C ASN A 156 -4.45 -31.67 -44.71
#